data_AF-A0A940X7L3-F1
#
_entry.id   AF-A0A940X7L3-F1
#
_cell.length_a   1.000
_cell.length_b   1.000
_cell.length_c   1.000
_cell.angle_alpha   90.00
_cell.angle_beta   90.00
_cell.angle_gamma   90.00
#
_symmetry.space_group_name_H-M   'P 1'
#
loop_
_entity.id
_entity.type
_entity.pdbx_description
1 polymer ?
#
loop_
_entity_poly.entity_id
_entity_poly.type
_entity_poly.pdbx_seq_one_letter_code
_entity_poly.pdbx_strand_id
1 'polypeptide(L)'
;MTATKPKLYTGTGSAIDNYNKPQQQLKNIVQSNAANWGLFDNKNRQHRTILSQLRTLQWVVPNDKWGEVPDINRLSEFLKSDKSPVNKPLKKMEEKELSKIISCFESMTTKKYK
;
A
#
# COMPACT_ATOMS: atom_id res chain seq x y z
N MET A 1 36.24 -28.87 37.67
CA MET A 1 36.46 -28.30 36.33
C MET A 1 35.15 -27.72 35.84
N THR A 2 35.05 -26.40 35.66
CA THR A 2 33.83 -25.72 35.19
C THR A 2 33.79 -25.77 33.66
N ALA A 3 32.82 -26.50 33.09
CA ALA A 3 32.63 -26.58 31.66
C ALA A 3 32.15 -25.23 31.10
N THR A 4 32.95 -24.62 30.22
CA THR A 4 32.57 -23.38 29.53
C THR A 4 31.54 -23.72 28.45
N LYS A 5 30.33 -23.14 28.54
CA LYS A 5 29.25 -23.36 27.56
C LYS A 5 29.69 -22.84 26.18
N PRO A 6 29.37 -23.56 25.08
CA PRO A 6 29.72 -23.11 23.74
C PRO A 6 29.01 -21.77 23.44
N LYS A 7 29.79 -20.74 23.09
CA LYS A 7 29.26 -19.47 22.61
C LYS A 7 28.91 -19.60 21.13
N LEU A 8 27.65 -19.39 20.80
CA LEU A 8 27.17 -19.31 19.43
C LEU A 8 27.59 -17.95 18.84
N TYR A 9 28.21 -17.98 17.66
CA TYR A 9 28.55 -16.76 16.91
C TYR A 9 27.29 -16.25 16.21
N THR A 10 26.97 -14.97 16.43
CA THR A 10 25.85 -14.25 15.81
C THR A 10 26.44 -13.02 15.12
N GLY A 11 26.31 -12.91 13.80
CA GLY A 11 27.01 -11.90 12.99
C GLY A 11 27.00 -12.26 11.51
N THR A 12 27.07 -11.26 10.63
CA THR A 12 26.96 -11.42 9.17
C THR A 12 27.80 -12.58 8.63
N GLY A 13 27.13 -13.62 8.11
CA GLY A 13 27.75 -14.86 7.64
C GLY A 13 27.59 -16.06 8.58
N SER A 14 27.00 -15.89 9.77
CA SER A 14 26.69 -16.99 10.69
C SER A 14 25.64 -17.94 10.11
N ALA A 15 25.70 -19.21 10.50
CA ALA A 15 24.70 -20.21 10.13
C ALA A 15 23.26 -19.79 10.52
N ILE A 16 23.11 -19.09 11.64
CA ILE A 16 21.82 -18.57 12.13
C ILE A 16 21.29 -17.44 11.23
N ASP A 17 22.16 -16.52 10.81
CA ASP A 17 21.78 -15.39 9.94
C ASP A 17 21.38 -15.87 8.54
N ASN A 18 22.11 -16.85 8.00
CA ASN A 18 21.80 -17.46 6.70
C ASN A 18 20.47 -18.23 6.72
N TYR A 19 20.12 -18.86 7.86
CA TYR A 19 18.82 -19.52 8.03
C TYR A 19 17.66 -18.53 8.14
N ASN A 20 17.85 -17.39 8.81
CA ASN A 20 16.80 -16.41 9.04
C ASN A 20 16.55 -15.49 7.82
N LYS A 21 17.56 -15.27 6.98
CA LYS A 21 17.48 -14.44 5.76
C LYS A 21 16.33 -14.85 4.81
N PRO A 22 16.16 -16.13 4.40
CA PRO A 22 15.04 -16.53 3.56
C PRO A 22 13.69 -16.37 4.27
N GLN A 23 13.61 -16.58 5.59
CA GLN A 23 12.36 -16.37 6.34
C GLN A 23 11.94 -14.90 6.39
N GLN A 24 12.90 -13.97 6.49
CA GLN A 24 12.62 -12.54 6.41
C GLN A 24 12.16 -12.12 5.01
N GLN A 25 12.77 -12.68 3.96
CA GLN A 25 12.32 -12.47 2.57
C GLN A 25 10.88 -12.97 2.36
N LEU A 26 10.55 -14.18 2.84
CA LEU A 26 9.20 -14.73 2.80
C LEU A 26 8.19 -13.85 3.55
N LYS A 27 8.53 -13.37 4.74
CA LYS A 27 7.67 -12.43 5.49
C LYS A 27 7.39 -11.16 4.70
N ASN A 28 8.38 -10.58 4.03
CA ASN A 28 8.19 -9.39 3.20
C ASN A 28 7.29 -9.66 1.98
N ILE A 29 7.41 -10.84 1.36
CA ILE A 29 6.55 -11.27 0.23
C ILE A 29 5.11 -11.49 0.71
N VAL A 30 4.92 -12.12 1.87
CA VAL A 30 3.58 -12.38 2.45
C VAL A 30 2.93 -11.09 2.96
N GLN A 31 3.71 -10.15 3.53
CA GLN A 31 3.23 -8.81 3.90
C GLN A 31 2.79 -8.02 2.66
N SER A 32 3.50 -8.15 1.54
CA SER A 32 3.10 -7.61 0.23
C SER A 32 1.84 -8.27 -0.34
N ASN A 33 1.46 -9.46 0.15
CA ASN A 33 0.25 -10.18 -0.24
C ASN A 33 -0.98 -9.84 0.61
N ALA A 34 -0.86 -8.95 1.62
CA ALA A 34 -2.04 -8.30 2.16
C ALA A 34 -2.66 -7.49 1.02
N ALA A 35 -3.72 -8.03 0.39
CA ALA A 35 -4.26 -7.53 -0.87
C ALA A 35 -4.38 -6.00 -0.82
N ASN A 36 -3.52 -5.31 -1.56
CA ASN A 36 -3.57 -3.87 -1.68
C ASN A 36 -4.77 -3.55 -2.57
N TRP A 37 -5.82 -3.01 -1.96
CA TRP A 37 -7.07 -2.70 -2.65
C TRP A 37 -6.93 -1.48 -3.55
N GLY A 38 -5.87 -0.69 -3.40
CA GLY A 38 -5.53 0.45 -4.27
C GLY A 38 -4.85 0.07 -5.58
N LEU A 39 -4.64 -1.22 -5.86
CA LEU A 39 -4.04 -1.66 -7.13
C LEU A 39 -4.92 -1.22 -8.31
N PHE A 40 -4.32 -0.45 -9.22
CA PHE A 40 -5.01 0.16 -10.34
C PHE A 40 -4.54 -0.39 -11.70
N ASP A 41 -5.26 0.01 -12.74
CA ASP A 41 -4.90 -0.24 -14.14
C ASP A 41 -4.73 1.12 -14.84
N ASN A 42 -3.53 1.36 -15.36
CA ASN A 42 -3.21 2.60 -16.06
C ASN A 42 -3.96 2.76 -17.40
N LYS A 43 -4.50 1.68 -17.98
CA LYS A 43 -5.32 1.79 -19.20
C LYS A 43 -6.72 2.33 -18.89
N ASN A 44 -7.25 2.07 -17.69
CA ASN A 44 -8.56 2.54 -17.26
C ASN A 44 -8.53 4.05 -16.93
N ARG A 45 -9.36 4.83 -17.65
CA ARG A 45 -9.47 6.28 -17.47
C ARG A 45 -9.93 6.67 -16.06
N GLN A 46 -10.91 5.96 -15.50
CA GLN A 46 -11.46 6.25 -14.17
C GLN A 46 -10.43 6.00 -13.06
N HIS A 47 -9.62 4.95 -13.18
CA HIS A 47 -8.52 4.71 -12.26
C HIS A 47 -7.51 5.86 -12.26
N ARG A 48 -7.16 6.38 -13.44
CA ARG A 48 -6.28 7.57 -13.55
C ARG A 48 -6.92 8.81 -12.94
N THR A 49 -8.23 8.99 -13.12
CA THR A 49 -8.97 10.08 -12.47
C THR A 49 -8.87 10.00 -10.95
N ILE A 50 -9.07 8.81 -10.37
CA ILE A 50 -8.92 8.58 -8.93
C ILE A 50 -7.50 8.95 -8.46
N LEU A 51 -6.46 8.51 -9.16
CA LEU A 51 -5.07 8.87 -8.83
C LEU A 51 -4.81 10.38 -8.90
N SER A 52 -5.42 11.07 -9.87
CA SER A 52 -5.35 12.53 -9.97
C SER A 52 -5.99 13.20 -8.76
N GLN A 53 -7.17 12.73 -8.35
CA GLN A 53 -7.88 13.25 -7.17
C GLN A 53 -7.09 13.04 -5.88
N LEU A 54 -6.37 11.92 -5.73
CA LEU A 54 -5.49 11.70 -4.59
C LEU A 54 -4.40 12.79 -4.49
N ARG A 55 -3.82 13.21 -5.62
CA ARG A 55 -2.87 14.33 -5.66
C ARG A 55 -3.53 15.64 -5.23
N THR A 56 -4.72 15.93 -5.72
CA THR A 56 -5.48 17.13 -5.32
C THR A 56 -5.80 17.13 -3.82
N LEU A 57 -6.14 15.98 -3.26
CA LEU A 57 -6.38 15.81 -1.83
C LEU A 57 -5.09 15.83 -0.98
N GLN A 58 -3.91 15.88 -1.60
CA GLN A 58 -2.59 15.75 -0.97
C GLN A 58 -2.44 14.40 -0.25
N TRP A 59 -3.01 13.34 -0.82
CA TRP A 59 -2.78 11.96 -0.44
C TRP A 59 -1.64 11.41 -1.28
N VAL A 60 -0.45 11.93 -1.03
CA VAL A 60 0.78 11.61 -1.74
C VAL A 60 1.89 11.25 -0.75
N VAL A 61 2.83 10.46 -1.23
CA VAL A 61 4.06 10.11 -0.51
C VAL A 61 5.28 10.51 -1.34
N PRO A 62 6.38 10.91 -0.70
CA PRO A 62 7.62 11.21 -1.40
C PRO A 62 8.16 9.94 -2.07
N ASN A 63 8.75 10.13 -3.25
CA ASN A 63 9.39 9.07 -4.00
C ASN A 63 10.67 9.59 -4.64
N ASP A 64 11.79 8.95 -4.35
CA ASP A 64 13.12 9.38 -4.80
C ASP A 64 13.24 9.56 -6.31
N LYS A 65 12.47 8.80 -7.09
CA LYS A 65 12.54 8.83 -8.56
C LYS A 65 11.56 9.81 -9.22
N TRP A 66 10.38 10.01 -8.62
CA TRP A 66 9.28 10.75 -9.25
C TRP A 66 8.82 11.97 -8.42
N GLY A 67 9.54 12.31 -7.35
CA GLY A 67 9.22 13.40 -6.43
C GLY A 67 8.08 13.04 -5.49
N GLU A 68 6.85 13.10 -5.98
CA GLU A 68 5.65 12.76 -5.23
C GLU A 68 4.74 11.84 -6.03
N VAL A 69 4.26 10.77 -5.37
CA VAL A 69 3.36 9.79 -5.96
C VAL A 69 2.11 9.59 -5.11
N PRO A 70 0.95 9.26 -5.70
CA PRO A 70 -0.26 8.97 -4.94
C PRO A 70 -0.03 7.85 -3.91
N ASP A 71 -0.54 8.05 -2.70
CA ASP A 71 -0.44 7.06 -1.63
C ASP A 71 -1.44 5.92 -1.84
N ILE A 72 -0.96 4.85 -2.47
CA ILE A 72 -1.77 3.66 -2.77
C ILE A 72 -2.13 2.88 -1.51
N ASN A 73 -1.30 2.93 -0.47
CA ASN A 73 -1.57 2.23 0.79
C ASN A 73 -2.72 2.91 1.52
N ARG A 74 -2.66 4.24 1.63
CA ARG A 74 -3.76 5.04 2.19
C ARG A 74 -5.06 4.89 1.40
N LEU A 75 -4.98 4.81 0.07
CA LEU A 75 -6.15 4.48 -0.76
C LEU A 75 -6.70 3.09 -0.39
N SER A 76 -5.84 2.08 -0.25
CA SER A 76 -6.27 0.74 0.13
C SER A 76 -6.96 0.71 1.49
N GLU A 77 -6.48 1.47 2.47
CA GLU A 77 -7.10 1.57 3.80
C GLU A 77 -8.45 2.27 3.74
N PHE A 78 -8.52 3.37 2.97
CA PHE A 78 -9.79 4.07 2.73
C PHE A 78 -10.84 3.13 2.14
N LEU A 79 -10.48 2.39 1.08
CA LEU A 79 -11.39 1.45 0.40
C LEU A 79 -11.89 0.31 1.30
N LYS A 80 -11.10 -0.09 2.31
CA LYS A 80 -11.49 -1.11 3.30
C LYS A 80 -12.34 -0.55 4.44
N SER A 81 -12.30 0.77 4.65
CA SER A 81 -13.02 1.44 5.74
C SER A 81 -14.49 1.71 5.41
N ASP A 82 -15.30 1.89 6.45
CA ASP A 82 -16.73 2.26 6.34
C ASP A 82 -16.95 3.65 5.73
N LYS A 83 -15.88 4.44 5.56
CA LYS A 83 -15.92 5.75 4.91
C LYS A 83 -15.95 5.66 3.39
N SER A 84 -15.55 4.51 2.83
CA SER A 84 -15.61 4.32 1.38
C SER A 84 -17.05 4.03 0.94
N PRO A 85 -17.56 4.70 -0.11
CA PRO A 85 -18.87 4.39 -0.68
C PRO A 85 -18.93 2.99 -1.32
N VAL A 86 -17.77 2.39 -1.61
CA VAL A 86 -17.66 1.03 -2.17
C VAL A 86 -16.56 0.27 -1.43
N ASN A 87 -16.94 -0.79 -0.72
CA ASN A 87 -16.02 -1.65 0.02
C ASN A 87 -15.55 -2.83 -0.85
N LYS A 88 -14.73 -2.52 -1.87
CA LYS A 88 -14.18 -3.50 -2.82
C LYS A 88 -12.77 -3.10 -3.27
N PRO A 89 -11.90 -4.05 -3.69
CA PRO A 89 -10.65 -3.70 -4.37
C PRO A 89 -10.90 -2.92 -5.66
N LEU A 90 -10.12 -1.86 -5.90
CA LEU A 90 -10.26 -0.97 -7.05
C LEU A 90 -10.31 -1.72 -8.38
N LYS A 91 -9.41 -2.69 -8.56
CA LYS A 91 -9.34 -3.54 -9.75
C LYS A 91 -10.55 -4.46 -9.99
N LYS A 92 -11.38 -4.68 -8.96
CA LYS A 92 -12.59 -5.51 -9.03
C LYS A 92 -13.87 -4.67 -9.13
N MET A 93 -13.76 -3.34 -9.11
CA MET A 93 -14.89 -2.44 -9.20
C MET A 93 -15.39 -2.32 -10.63
N GLU A 94 -16.71 -2.23 -10.78
CA GLU A 94 -17.35 -1.87 -12.05
C GLU A 94 -17.32 -0.35 -12.28
N GLU A 95 -17.50 0.10 -13.52
CA GLU A 95 -17.43 1.53 -13.88
C GLU A 95 -18.39 2.41 -13.06
N LYS A 96 -19.59 1.89 -12.73
CA LYS A 96 -20.57 2.58 -11.88
C LYS A 96 -20.09 2.74 -10.45
N GLU A 97 -19.38 1.75 -9.91
CA GLU A 97 -18.80 1.77 -8.57
C GLU A 97 -17.62 2.75 -8.52
N LEU A 98 -16.78 2.75 -9.55
CA LEU A 98 -15.68 3.70 -9.71
C LEU A 98 -16.19 5.15 -9.76
N SER A 99 -17.28 5.42 -10.48
CA SER A 99 -17.90 6.75 -10.52
C SER A 99 -18.36 7.24 -9.13
N LYS A 100 -18.85 6.36 -8.26
CA LYS A 100 -19.22 6.73 -6.88
C LYS A 100 -18.00 7.16 -6.06
N ILE A 101 -16.89 6.45 -6.21
CA ILE A 101 -15.62 6.80 -5.55
C ILE A 101 -15.12 8.17 -6.04
N ILE A 102 -15.13 8.40 -7.35
CA ILE A 102 -14.74 9.68 -7.96
C ILE A 102 -15.58 10.83 -7.40
N SER A 103 -16.91 10.68 -7.36
CA SER A 103 -17.82 11.71 -6.82
C SER A 103 -17.60 11.95 -5.32
N CYS A 104 -17.28 10.91 -4.55
CA CYS A 104 -16.90 11.04 -3.14
C CYS A 104 -15.64 11.90 -2.97
N PHE A 105 -14.58 11.62 -3.76
CA PHE A 105 -13.35 12.41 -3.71
C PHE A 105 -13.51 13.85 -4.21
N GLU A 106 -14.36 14.10 -5.20
CA GLU A 106 -14.75 15.47 -5.60
C GLU A 106 -15.43 16.21 -4.46
N SER A 107 -16.35 15.55 -3.76
CA SER A 107 -17.04 16.11 -2.60
C SER A 107 -16.09 16.40 -1.44
N MET A 108 -15.09 15.54 -1.20
CA MET A 108 -14.05 15.78 -0.21
C MET A 108 -13.15 16.96 -0.61
N THR A 109 -12.81 17.06 -1.89
CA THR A 109 -11.95 18.12 -2.42
C THR A 109 -12.64 19.47 -2.31
N THR A 110 -13.90 19.57 -2.74
CA THR A 110 -14.67 20.81 -2.63
C THR A 110 -14.81 21.27 -1.19
N LYS A 111 -15.03 20.37 -0.23
CA LYS A 111 -15.05 20.70 1.21
C LYS A 111 -13.71 21.15 1.77
N LYS A 112 -12.59 20.74 1.18
CA LYS A 112 -11.24 21.11 1.64
C LYS A 112 -10.83 22.51 1.20
N TYR A 113 -11.29 22.95 0.04
CA TYR A 113 -10.89 24.23 -0.58
C TYR A 113 -12.00 25.30 -0.57
N LYS A 114 -13.15 25.00 0.03
CA LYS A 114 -14.25 25.92 0.25
C LYS A 114 -14.21 26.46 1.68
#